data_AF-A0A1F6GQ51-F1
#
_entry.id   AF-A0A1F6GQ51-F1
#
_cell.length_a   1.000
_cell.length_b   1.000
_cell.length_c   1.000
_cell.angle_alpha   90.00
_cell.angle_beta   90.00
_cell.angle_gamma   90.00
#
_symmetry.space_group_name_H-M   'P 1'
#
loop_
_entity.id
_entity.type
_entity.pdbx_description
1 polymer ?
#
loop_
_entity_poly.entity_id
_entity_poly.type
_entity_poly.pdbx_seq_one_letter_code
_entity_poly.pdbx_strand_id
1 'polypeptide(L)'
;MARETFTRGPNFVHPEKPSAVGSRNSLNRSERNEYEESKQVIDEEVDKIINHIHAKLPPEVLERLDVMGSIKSKLHNYFNQDFQNMLNRYIVTMEDEMAKKFRDLVDKEENRALSTYTPRGITDILERIGAADNLNTAEIERSIVNMYGHLQGHIERGVRDLESHTNSLLREKSDVGAFVRGDNSYAIVKCSFRDNQRRPKTVMDLKLSISILDSELISPIYHYQVPVASLIRDVVAKNIHGLIDLEIEKVNGQRIDEGQAAMSDQDKIFEKFKVLDKYVSDEDEEIRYQFVAKRFLEAVEGIGAEIDDRDYDALGIRENITKIIDNQNLRNRGFNTAVNAITGILDNSRMGYQFIENYKNARECLIREYEDEDESRLPDERYAIRLAYYDQEQLLSLRAAHLKQVEELDREVKHLWDVCEGIYKSDRSTKGYDDWETLSEKMLSGAVAEPQGQKKGKGPQQPEPVAEAPKVESKWNEISFISPENTVVDEKNPTLEHKLNEVAGRFPLMAEKMVKVFHDQNDEVRQVVEKRLRFLKNQFEEFRNQINPFHIQPGLLLDIDITSIKKKQTTMKNMSNVINEFLYSVSKGFTDEIFLGFNEQDDITRSQELAS
;
A
#
# COMPACT_ATOMS: atom_id res chain seq x y z
N MET A 1 15.11 -1.22 60.80
CA MET A 1 15.26 -2.62 61.23
C MET A 1 16.72 -2.88 61.52
N ALA A 2 17.01 -3.56 62.64
CA ALA A 2 18.34 -3.67 63.24
C ALA A 2 19.37 -4.39 62.34
N ARG A 3 20.58 -3.85 62.23
CA ARG A 3 21.74 -4.54 61.64
C ARG A 3 22.19 -5.62 62.61
N GLU A 4 21.99 -6.89 62.26
CA GLU A 4 22.55 -8.03 62.97
C GLU A 4 24.08 -7.93 62.97
N THR A 5 24.66 -7.81 64.17
CA THR A 5 26.11 -7.85 64.38
C THR A 5 26.59 -9.29 64.28
N PHE A 6 27.01 -9.72 63.10
CA PHE A 6 27.73 -10.99 62.94
C PHE A 6 28.98 -11.00 63.83
N THR A 7 29.11 -12.03 64.67
CA THR A 7 30.31 -12.30 65.46
C THR A 7 31.48 -12.54 64.50
N ARG A 8 32.50 -11.67 64.57
CA ARG A 8 33.66 -11.69 63.68
C ARG A 8 34.54 -12.92 63.99
N GLY A 9 34.90 -13.69 62.97
CA GLY A 9 35.91 -14.75 63.08
C GLY A 9 37.32 -14.18 63.24
N PRO A 10 38.28 -14.98 63.73
CA PRO A 10 39.68 -14.56 63.86
C PRO A 10 40.29 -14.18 62.50
N ASN A 11 41.00 -13.04 62.46
CA ASN A 11 41.52 -12.38 61.26
C ASN A 11 43.06 -12.45 61.19
N PHE A 12 43.62 -13.67 61.19
CA PHE A 12 45.05 -13.96 60.99
C PHE A 12 45.21 -15.14 60.02
N VAL A 13 46.33 -15.31 59.32
CA VAL A 13 46.63 -16.51 58.52
C VAL A 13 47.71 -17.31 59.24
N HIS A 14 47.37 -18.50 59.71
CA HIS A 14 48.27 -19.38 60.45
C HIS A 14 48.04 -20.83 60.02
N PRO A 15 49.09 -21.64 59.81
CA PRO A 15 48.98 -23.01 59.31
C PRO A 15 48.26 -23.96 60.29
N GLU A 16 48.48 -23.82 61.61
CA GLU A 16 47.86 -24.70 62.63
C GLU A 16 46.56 -24.17 63.25
N LYS A 17 46.17 -22.91 63.01
CA LYS A 17 45.00 -22.29 63.66
C LYS A 17 43.93 -21.94 62.62
N PRO A 18 42.65 -22.27 62.86
CA PRO A 18 41.57 -22.01 61.90
C PRO A 18 41.39 -20.51 61.67
N SER A 19 41.38 -20.12 60.39
CA SER A 19 41.28 -18.73 59.92
C SER A 19 40.11 -18.57 58.95
N ALA A 20 39.45 -17.40 59.01
CA ALA A 20 38.46 -17.01 58.01
C ALA A 20 39.16 -16.31 56.82
N VAL A 21 39.20 -16.99 55.68
CA VAL A 21 39.79 -16.46 54.44
C VAL A 21 38.91 -15.33 53.88
N GLY A 22 39.38 -14.09 53.99
CA GLY A 22 38.72 -12.90 53.44
C GLY A 22 39.31 -12.46 52.08
N SER A 23 38.43 -12.12 51.13
CA SER A 23 38.75 -11.61 49.77
C SER A 23 39.78 -10.46 49.74
N ARG A 24 40.52 -10.33 48.62
CA ARG A 24 41.63 -9.38 48.38
C ARG A 24 41.25 -7.90 48.52
N ASN A 25 39.96 -7.54 48.41
CA ASN A 25 39.47 -6.16 48.50
C ASN A 25 38.60 -5.87 49.75
N SER A 26 38.77 -6.63 50.83
CA SER A 26 38.02 -6.39 52.07
C SER A 26 38.55 -5.15 52.81
N LEU A 27 37.66 -4.18 53.06
CA LEU A 27 37.86 -2.98 53.91
C LEU A 27 38.30 -3.29 55.36
N ASN A 28 38.33 -4.57 55.76
CA ASN A 28 38.62 -5.03 57.12
C ASN A 28 40.05 -5.63 57.30
N ARG A 29 41.03 -5.23 56.46
CA ARG A 29 42.43 -5.73 56.48
C ARG A 29 43.44 -4.86 57.25
N SER A 30 43.00 -3.77 57.89
CA SER A 30 43.85 -2.61 58.21
C SER A 30 44.99 -2.77 59.24
N GLU A 31 45.32 -3.96 59.75
CA GLU A 31 46.41 -4.16 60.74
C GLU A 31 47.16 -5.50 60.57
N ARG A 32 47.31 -6.03 59.34
CA ARG A 32 48.02 -7.30 59.07
C ARG A 32 49.42 -7.10 58.50
N ASN A 33 50.39 -7.88 58.98
CA ASN A 33 51.73 -7.98 58.38
C ASN A 33 51.82 -9.22 57.47
N GLU A 34 51.31 -9.08 56.23
CA GLU A 34 51.18 -10.19 55.26
C GLU A 34 52.55 -10.84 54.91
N TYR A 35 53.64 -10.07 54.97
CA TYR A 35 54.99 -10.57 54.71
C TYR A 35 55.50 -11.51 55.81
N GLU A 36 55.12 -11.26 57.06
CA GLU A 36 55.53 -12.07 58.20
C GLU A 36 54.69 -13.36 58.31
N GLU A 37 53.37 -13.27 58.08
CA GLU A 37 52.48 -14.44 58.05
C GLU A 37 52.82 -15.40 56.90
N SER A 38 53.08 -14.87 55.70
CA SER A 38 53.50 -15.70 54.56
C SER A 38 54.84 -16.37 54.81
N LYS A 39 55.81 -15.65 55.37
CA LYS A 39 57.09 -16.22 55.78
C LYS A 39 56.92 -17.35 56.79
N GLN A 40 56.05 -17.19 57.78
CA GLN A 40 55.78 -18.21 58.79
C GLN A 40 55.15 -19.48 58.20
N VAL A 41 54.22 -19.35 57.24
CA VAL A 41 53.63 -20.50 56.52
C VAL A 41 54.70 -21.24 55.71
N ILE A 42 55.57 -20.51 55.00
CA ILE A 42 56.63 -21.12 54.20
C ILE A 42 57.67 -21.80 55.11
N ASP A 43 58.08 -21.15 56.19
CA ASP A 43 59.05 -21.69 57.16
C ASP A 43 58.54 -23.04 57.73
N GLU A 44 57.26 -23.13 58.10
CA GLU A 44 56.68 -24.34 58.69
C GLU A 44 56.52 -25.49 57.68
N GLU A 45 56.08 -25.22 56.45
CA GLU A 45 55.99 -26.25 55.41
C GLU A 45 57.38 -26.75 54.98
N VAL A 46 58.37 -25.86 54.89
CA VAL A 46 59.76 -26.24 54.65
C VAL A 46 60.29 -27.11 55.79
N ASP A 47 59.98 -26.78 57.05
CA ASP A 47 60.40 -27.57 58.21
C ASP A 47 59.72 -28.95 58.29
N LYS A 48 58.43 -29.07 57.91
CA LYS A 48 57.75 -30.37 57.77
C LYS A 48 58.41 -31.26 56.72
N ILE A 49 58.78 -30.68 55.57
CA ILE A 49 59.47 -31.41 54.50
C ILE A 49 60.88 -31.81 54.94
N ILE A 50 61.62 -30.92 55.60
CA ILE A 50 62.94 -31.22 56.18
C ILE A 50 62.85 -32.35 57.19
N ASN A 51 61.87 -32.33 58.10
CA ASN A 51 61.63 -33.41 59.04
C ASN A 51 61.30 -34.73 58.34
N HIS A 52 60.54 -34.70 57.24
CA HIS A 52 60.25 -35.89 56.44
C HIS A 52 61.51 -36.44 55.73
N ILE A 53 62.38 -35.56 55.22
CA ILE A 53 63.65 -35.92 54.59
C ILE A 53 64.60 -36.54 55.63
N HIS A 54 64.72 -35.93 56.81
CA HIS A 54 65.54 -36.47 57.91
C HIS A 54 65.03 -37.80 58.46
N ALA A 55 63.70 -38.01 58.48
CA ALA A 55 63.11 -39.27 58.96
C ALA A 55 63.30 -40.44 57.96
N LYS A 56 63.41 -40.15 56.65
CA LYS A 56 63.47 -41.20 55.62
C LYS A 56 64.88 -41.50 55.09
N LEU A 57 65.83 -40.59 55.22
CA LEU A 57 67.18 -40.78 54.68
C LEU A 57 68.20 -41.20 55.76
N PRO A 58 69.08 -42.18 55.48
CA PRO A 58 70.17 -42.56 56.40
C PRO A 58 71.16 -41.41 56.64
N PRO A 59 71.80 -41.35 57.83
CA PRO A 59 72.66 -40.22 58.23
C PRO A 59 73.86 -39.99 57.29
N GLU A 60 74.40 -41.04 56.67
CA GLU A 60 75.51 -40.94 55.72
C GLU A 60 75.16 -40.18 54.43
N VAL A 61 73.88 -40.18 54.03
CA VAL A 61 73.40 -39.47 52.83
C VAL A 61 73.05 -38.02 53.17
N LEU A 62 72.56 -37.77 54.39
CA LEU A 62 72.28 -36.43 54.91
C LEU A 62 73.56 -35.59 55.01
N GLU A 63 74.67 -36.16 55.51
CA GLU A 63 75.96 -35.46 55.59
C GLU A 63 76.50 -35.06 54.21
N ARG A 64 76.26 -35.86 53.16
CA ARG A 64 76.68 -35.53 51.78
C ARG A 64 75.77 -34.49 51.12
N LEU A 65 74.52 -34.41 51.52
CA LEU A 65 73.54 -33.45 51.01
C LEU A 65 73.77 -32.03 51.54
N ASP A 66 74.34 -31.88 52.74
CA ASP A 66 74.65 -30.59 53.36
C ASP A 66 75.90 -29.89 52.76
N VAL A 67 76.74 -30.61 52.01
CA VAL A 67 78.00 -30.09 51.42
C VAL A 67 77.74 -29.11 50.25
N MET A 68 76.56 -29.13 49.63
CA MET A 68 76.21 -28.29 48.47
C MET A 68 75.15 -27.22 48.80
N GLY A 69 75.26 -26.63 49.99
CA GLY A 69 74.40 -25.55 50.50
C GLY A 69 73.15 -26.07 51.21
N SER A 70 72.72 -25.37 52.27
CA SER A 70 71.63 -25.81 53.14
C SER A 70 70.34 -26.08 52.35
N ILE A 71 69.82 -27.30 52.48
CA ILE A 71 68.61 -27.80 51.82
C ILE A 71 67.41 -26.86 52.05
N LYS A 72 67.34 -26.24 53.23
CA LYS A 72 66.32 -25.26 53.61
C LYS A 72 66.24 -24.10 52.61
N SER A 73 67.38 -23.54 52.20
CA SER A 73 67.40 -22.39 51.28
C SER A 73 66.87 -22.73 49.88
N LYS A 74 67.14 -23.94 49.38
CA LYS A 74 66.67 -24.40 48.07
C LYS A 74 65.17 -24.69 48.09
N LEU A 75 64.68 -25.31 49.16
CA LEU A 75 63.25 -25.53 49.38
C LEU A 75 62.49 -24.21 49.48
N HIS A 76 63.02 -23.20 50.19
CA HIS A 76 62.43 -21.87 50.24
C HIS A 76 62.28 -21.23 48.85
N ASN A 77 63.33 -21.27 48.04
CA ASN A 77 63.27 -20.70 46.68
C ASN A 77 62.28 -21.45 45.78
N TYR A 78 62.27 -22.78 45.84
CA TYR A 78 61.35 -23.59 45.05
C TYR A 78 59.89 -23.33 45.44
N PHE A 79 59.59 -23.36 46.74
CA PHE A 79 58.24 -23.11 47.25
C PHE A 79 57.76 -21.68 46.95
N ASN A 80 58.63 -20.68 47.09
CA ASN A 80 58.30 -19.30 46.73
C ASN A 80 57.98 -19.15 45.23
N GLN A 81 58.74 -19.81 44.36
CA GLN A 81 58.50 -19.75 42.93
C GLN A 81 57.17 -20.43 42.55
N ASP A 82 56.89 -21.60 43.11
CA ASP A 82 55.62 -22.30 42.87
C ASP A 82 54.41 -21.55 43.43
N PHE A 83 54.55 -20.95 44.62
CA PHE A 83 53.52 -20.10 45.20
C PHE A 83 53.23 -18.88 44.32
N GLN A 84 54.28 -18.22 43.81
CA GLN A 84 54.13 -17.07 42.91
C GLN A 84 53.45 -17.48 41.59
N ASN A 85 53.82 -18.64 41.04
CA ASN A 85 53.19 -19.18 39.83
C ASN A 85 51.71 -19.52 40.04
N MET A 86 51.37 -20.11 41.18
CA MET A 86 49.99 -20.42 41.55
C MET A 86 49.17 -19.15 41.75
N LEU A 87 49.74 -18.14 42.42
CA LEU A 87 49.09 -16.85 42.64
C LEU A 87 48.81 -16.13 41.32
N ASN A 88 49.77 -16.12 40.39
CA ASN A 88 49.59 -15.52 39.08
C ASN A 88 48.45 -16.21 38.29
N ARG A 89 48.37 -17.54 38.32
CA ARG A 89 47.25 -18.28 37.70
C ARG A 89 45.90 -17.91 38.34
N TYR A 90 45.85 -17.83 39.67
CA TYR A 90 44.63 -17.43 40.37
C TYR A 90 44.19 -16.00 40.01
N ILE A 91 45.12 -15.05 39.94
CA ILE A 91 44.82 -13.66 39.56
C ILE A 91 44.21 -13.61 38.16
N VAL A 92 44.82 -14.27 37.18
CA VAL A 92 44.31 -14.30 35.80
C VAL A 92 42.91 -14.91 35.72
N THR A 93 42.65 -16.01 36.44
CA THR A 93 41.30 -16.61 36.48
C THR A 93 40.28 -15.67 37.12
N MET A 94 40.64 -15.01 38.23
CA MET A 94 39.76 -14.05 38.90
C MET A 94 39.47 -12.81 38.04
N GLU A 95 40.46 -12.31 37.31
CA GLU A 95 40.30 -11.21 36.37
C GLU A 95 39.34 -11.58 35.23
N ASP A 96 39.46 -12.80 34.68
CA ASP A 96 38.54 -13.29 33.63
C ASP A 96 37.10 -13.46 34.16
N GLU A 97 36.91 -14.02 35.36
CA GLU A 97 35.58 -14.11 35.98
C GLU A 97 34.96 -12.73 36.28
N MET A 98 35.77 -11.77 36.73
CA MET A 98 35.32 -10.39 36.97
C MET A 98 34.96 -9.69 35.67
N ALA A 99 35.75 -9.86 34.61
CA ALA A 99 35.48 -9.28 33.30
C ALA A 99 34.17 -9.82 32.70
N LYS A 100 33.91 -11.14 32.83
CA LYS A 100 32.64 -11.75 32.41
C LYS A 100 31.45 -11.15 33.17
N LYS A 101 31.53 -11.09 34.51
CA LYS A 101 30.47 -10.50 35.35
C LYS A 101 30.24 -9.01 35.07
N PHE A 102 31.30 -8.28 34.74
CA PHE A 102 31.20 -6.86 34.39
C PHE A 102 30.54 -6.66 33.02
N ARG A 103 30.86 -7.47 32.01
CA ARG A 103 30.13 -7.45 30.73
C ARG A 103 28.65 -7.78 30.92
N ASP A 104 28.32 -8.83 31.67
CA ASP A 104 26.93 -9.17 31.96
C ASP A 104 26.16 -8.03 32.66
N LEU A 105 26.86 -7.23 33.49
CA LEU A 105 26.31 -6.04 34.12
C LEU A 105 26.09 -4.91 33.11
N VAL A 106 27.06 -4.66 32.23
CA VAL A 106 26.94 -3.66 31.16
C VAL A 106 25.79 -4.04 30.23
N ASP A 107 25.69 -5.30 29.79
CA ASP A 107 24.60 -5.78 28.94
C ASP A 107 23.23 -5.64 29.63
N LYS A 108 23.16 -5.84 30.95
CA LYS A 108 21.95 -5.59 31.74
C LYS A 108 21.62 -4.10 31.83
N GLU A 109 22.61 -3.23 31.98
CA GLU A 109 22.40 -1.78 32.00
C GLU A 109 22.01 -1.22 30.64
N GLU A 110 22.63 -1.71 29.55
CA GLU A 110 22.25 -1.36 28.18
C GLU A 110 20.83 -1.83 27.88
N ASN A 111 20.46 -3.06 28.24
CA ASN A 111 19.08 -3.53 28.14
C ASN A 111 18.11 -2.69 29.00
N ARG A 112 18.55 -2.22 30.16
CA ARG A 112 17.74 -1.32 31.02
C ARG A 112 17.56 0.06 30.40
N ALA A 113 18.58 0.58 29.71
CA ALA A 113 18.52 1.84 28.98
C ALA A 113 17.64 1.71 27.72
N LEU A 114 17.80 0.65 26.93
CA LEU A 114 16.95 0.32 25.79
C LEU A 114 15.48 0.13 26.21
N SER A 115 15.23 -0.52 27.35
CA SER A 115 13.88 -0.66 27.92
C SER A 115 13.30 0.62 28.55
N THR A 116 14.01 1.74 28.47
CA THR A 116 13.44 3.07 28.74
C THR A 116 12.75 3.62 27.49
N TYR A 117 13.14 3.16 26.31
CA TYR A 117 12.57 3.55 25.01
C TYR A 117 11.57 2.53 24.47
N THR A 118 11.51 1.31 25.02
CA THR A 118 10.39 0.40 24.78
C THR A 118 9.22 0.72 25.72
N PRO A 119 7.96 0.72 25.22
CA PRO A 119 6.80 0.96 26.05
C PRO A 119 6.69 -0.12 27.13
N ARG A 120 6.66 0.29 28.40
CA ARG A 120 6.52 -0.62 29.54
C ARG A 120 5.05 -0.90 29.81
N GLY A 121 4.75 -2.13 30.25
CA GLY A 121 3.44 -2.49 30.75
C GLY A 121 3.05 -1.61 31.96
N ILE A 122 1.79 -1.17 31.98
CA ILE A 122 1.18 -0.30 33.00
C ILE A 122 1.47 -0.76 34.45
N THR A 123 1.58 -2.08 34.66
CA THR A 123 1.83 -2.71 35.96
C THR A 123 3.19 -2.33 36.56
N ASP A 124 4.24 -2.31 35.74
CA ASP A 124 5.62 -2.05 36.20
C ASP A 124 5.84 -0.57 36.59
N ILE A 125 5.08 0.32 35.97
CA ILE A 125 5.12 1.75 36.26
C ILE A 125 4.35 2.03 37.56
N LEU A 126 3.19 1.41 37.75
CA LEU A 126 2.38 1.52 38.98
C LEU A 126 3.13 1.01 40.21
N GLU A 127 3.80 -0.14 40.10
CA GLU A 127 4.56 -0.75 41.21
C GLU A 127 5.76 0.10 41.65
N ARG A 128 6.33 0.91 40.73
CA ARG A 128 7.43 1.83 41.02
C ARG A 128 7.00 3.20 41.55
N ILE A 129 5.78 3.65 41.25
CA ILE A 129 5.32 5.00 41.61
C ILE A 129 4.67 5.05 42.99
N GLY A 130 4.11 3.95 43.52
CA GLY A 130 3.52 3.98 44.85
C GLY A 130 3.42 2.61 45.50
N ALA A 131 3.95 2.50 46.73
CA ALA A 131 3.64 1.38 47.62
C ALA A 131 2.11 1.24 47.72
N ALA A 132 1.63 0.01 47.55
CA ALA A 132 0.23 -0.40 47.33
C ALA A 132 -0.81 0.09 48.36
N ASP A 133 -0.38 0.76 49.43
CA ASP A 133 -1.23 1.10 50.58
C ASP A 133 -1.79 2.53 50.57
N ASN A 134 -1.38 3.42 49.64
CA ASN A 134 -1.74 4.86 49.69
C ASN A 134 -2.64 5.39 48.56
N LEU A 135 -3.15 4.54 47.67
CA LEU A 135 -4.05 4.96 46.61
C LEU A 135 -5.43 4.31 46.82
N ASN A 136 -6.51 5.09 46.78
CA ASN A 136 -7.86 4.53 46.57
C ASN A 136 -7.88 4.01 45.12
N THR A 137 -7.48 2.75 44.98
CA THR A 137 -6.79 2.19 43.81
C THR A 137 -7.68 2.12 42.57
N ALA A 138 -8.89 1.56 42.62
CA ALA A 138 -9.57 1.17 41.38
C ALA A 138 -9.97 2.33 40.43
N GLU A 139 -10.55 3.43 40.92
CA GLU A 139 -11.01 4.52 40.05
C GLU A 139 -9.89 5.47 39.63
N ILE A 140 -8.95 5.75 40.53
CA ILE A 140 -7.79 6.60 40.26
C ILE A 140 -6.83 5.86 39.32
N GLU A 141 -6.60 4.55 39.50
CA GLU A 141 -5.84 3.73 38.57
C GLU A 141 -6.52 3.67 37.21
N ARG A 142 -7.84 3.43 37.14
CA ARG A 142 -8.55 3.40 35.86
C ARG A 142 -8.49 4.77 35.15
N SER A 143 -8.56 5.88 35.89
CA SER A 143 -8.41 7.23 35.33
C SER A 143 -6.98 7.51 34.86
N ILE A 144 -5.95 7.10 35.61
CA ILE A 144 -4.55 7.26 35.24
C ILE A 144 -4.24 6.40 34.02
N VAL A 145 -4.70 5.15 34.01
CA VAL A 145 -4.56 4.23 32.87
C VAL A 145 -5.25 4.77 31.62
N ASN A 146 -6.46 5.31 31.74
CA ASN A 146 -7.14 5.92 30.59
C ASN A 146 -6.42 7.18 30.10
N MET A 147 -5.96 8.06 31.01
CA MET A 147 -5.21 9.26 30.63
C MET A 147 -3.89 8.90 29.94
N TYR A 148 -3.12 7.96 30.49
CA TYR A 148 -1.87 7.50 29.88
C TYR A 148 -2.10 6.71 28.59
N GLY A 149 -3.16 5.91 28.50
CA GLY A 149 -3.54 5.21 27.27
C GLY A 149 -3.93 6.18 26.16
N HIS A 150 -4.66 7.25 26.48
CA HIS A 150 -4.94 8.32 25.52
C HIS A 150 -3.68 9.08 25.10
N LEU A 151 -2.79 9.38 26.04
CA LEU A 151 -1.54 10.11 25.78
C LEU A 151 -0.58 9.27 24.94
N GLN A 152 -0.43 7.99 25.26
CA GLN A 152 0.33 7.02 24.47
C GLN A 152 -0.28 6.86 23.08
N GLY A 153 -1.59 6.69 22.97
CA GLY A 153 -2.27 6.63 21.66
C GLY A 153 -2.15 7.94 20.87
N HIS A 154 -1.93 9.09 21.51
CA HIS A 154 -1.64 10.35 20.83
C HIS A 154 -0.18 10.43 20.37
N ILE A 155 0.75 9.95 21.18
CA ILE A 155 2.17 9.85 20.84
C ILE A 155 2.38 8.86 19.68
N GLU A 156 1.78 7.67 19.74
CA GLU A 156 1.87 6.66 18.69
C GLU A 156 1.31 7.18 17.36
N ARG A 157 0.17 7.88 17.40
CA ARG A 157 -0.36 8.58 16.21
C ARG A 157 0.60 9.65 15.71
N GLY A 158 1.12 10.50 16.59
CA GLY A 158 2.08 11.55 16.23
C GLY A 158 3.37 11.01 15.62
N VAL A 159 3.92 9.91 16.16
CA VAL A 159 5.11 9.22 15.62
C VAL A 159 4.80 8.63 14.25
N ARG A 160 3.65 7.96 14.10
CA ARG A 160 3.22 7.38 12.82
C ARG A 160 2.97 8.42 11.74
N ASP A 161 2.40 9.57 12.11
CA ASP A 161 2.20 10.71 11.22
C ASP A 161 3.54 11.32 10.80
N LEU A 162 4.50 11.40 11.72
CA LEU A 162 5.84 11.94 11.45
C LEU A 162 6.66 10.99 10.57
N GLU A 163 6.60 9.68 10.81
CA GLU A 163 7.17 8.66 9.92
C GLU A 163 6.52 8.70 8.53
N SER A 164 5.21 8.82 8.46
CA SER A 164 4.47 8.97 7.19
C SER A 164 4.89 10.24 6.46
N HIS A 165 5.01 11.38 7.16
CA HIS A 165 5.44 12.64 6.56
C HIS A 165 6.87 12.55 6.05
N THR A 166 7.76 11.95 6.85
CA THR A 166 9.17 11.76 6.50
C THR A 166 9.31 10.81 5.31
N ASN A 167 8.56 9.71 5.27
CA ASN A 167 8.53 8.81 4.12
C ASN A 167 7.93 9.47 2.87
N SER A 168 6.91 10.31 3.01
CA SER A 168 6.36 11.09 1.89
C SER A 168 7.35 12.13 1.36
N LEU A 169 8.12 12.75 2.26
CA LEU A 169 9.15 13.73 1.92
C LEU A 169 10.36 13.05 1.29
N LEU A 170 10.83 11.93 1.84
CA LEU A 170 11.92 11.12 1.31
C LEU A 170 11.58 10.50 -0.05
N ARG A 171 10.30 10.25 -0.31
CA ARG A 171 9.85 9.81 -1.62
C ARG A 171 9.84 10.92 -2.66
N GLU A 172 9.96 12.20 -2.27
CA GLU A 172 10.11 13.49 -3.03
C GLU A 172 9.78 13.52 -4.54
N LYS A 173 8.85 12.68 -4.95
CA LYS A 173 8.13 12.70 -6.21
C LYS A 173 6.69 12.59 -5.80
N SER A 174 5.90 13.48 -6.38
CA SER A 174 4.44 13.48 -6.34
C SER A 174 3.91 12.20 -6.97
N ASP A 175 4.15 11.06 -6.33
CA ASP A 175 3.77 9.76 -6.83
C ASP A 175 2.48 9.32 -6.16
N VAL A 176 1.77 8.46 -6.87
CA VAL A 176 0.48 7.89 -6.51
C VAL A 176 0.50 7.24 -5.11
N GLY A 177 1.66 6.74 -4.67
CA GLY A 177 1.87 6.17 -3.33
C GLY A 177 1.83 7.18 -2.17
N ALA A 178 1.68 8.49 -2.45
CA ALA A 178 1.37 9.50 -1.43
C ALA A 178 -0.14 9.57 -1.08
N PHE A 179 -1.01 9.06 -1.96
CA PHE A 179 -2.47 9.13 -1.79
C PHE A 179 -3.05 7.85 -1.18
N VAL A 180 -2.54 6.68 -1.57
CA VAL A 180 -3.08 5.40 -1.12
C VAL A 180 -1.95 4.53 -0.56
N ARG A 181 -2.14 3.98 0.63
CA ARG A 181 -1.21 3.02 1.26
C ARG A 181 -1.25 1.68 0.51
N GLY A 182 -0.08 1.04 0.40
CA GLY A 182 0.27 0.00 -0.59
C GLY A 182 -0.80 -1.02 -0.98
N ASP A 183 -1.59 -1.51 -0.02
CA ASP A 183 -2.53 -2.61 -0.23
C ASP A 183 -3.71 -2.26 -1.15
N ASN A 184 -4.12 -0.98 -1.23
CA ASN A 184 -5.25 -0.55 -2.06
C ASN A 184 -4.82 0.22 -3.33
N SER A 185 -3.54 0.19 -3.67
CA SER A 185 -3.00 0.93 -4.82
C SER A 185 -3.53 0.43 -6.17
N TYR A 186 -3.97 -0.83 -6.25
CA TYR A 186 -4.55 -1.44 -7.45
C TYR A 186 -5.89 -0.82 -7.87
N ALA A 187 -6.63 -0.21 -6.94
CA ALA A 187 -7.93 0.39 -7.21
C ALA A 187 -7.82 1.73 -7.97
N ILE A 188 -6.61 2.28 -8.15
CA ILE A 188 -6.41 3.58 -8.79
C ILE A 188 -6.42 3.40 -10.31
N VAL A 189 -7.43 3.98 -10.97
CA VAL A 189 -7.58 3.93 -12.43
C VAL A 189 -6.79 5.04 -13.10
N LYS A 190 -6.80 6.23 -12.50
CA LYS A 190 -6.13 7.40 -13.08
C LYS A 190 -5.71 8.37 -11.99
N CYS A 191 -4.46 8.83 -12.08
CA CYS A 191 -3.95 9.94 -11.28
C CYS A 191 -3.19 10.87 -12.21
N SER A 192 -3.64 12.13 -12.32
CA SER A 192 -2.96 13.12 -13.15
C SER A 192 -2.69 14.39 -12.36
N PHE A 193 -1.42 14.80 -12.37
CA PHE A 193 -0.97 16.09 -11.84
C PHE A 193 -0.82 17.05 -13.01
N ARG A 194 -1.49 18.20 -12.94
CA ARG A 194 -1.43 19.24 -13.97
C ARG A 194 -1.16 20.59 -13.34
N ASP A 195 -0.52 21.44 -14.12
CA ASP A 195 -0.43 22.85 -13.79
C ASP A 195 -1.76 23.53 -14.13
N ASN A 196 -2.26 24.35 -13.21
CA ASN A 196 -3.52 25.04 -13.43
C ASN A 196 -3.40 26.00 -14.62
N GLN A 197 -4.41 26.00 -15.51
CA GLN A 197 -4.40 26.80 -16.74
C GLN A 197 -4.24 28.30 -16.48
N ARG A 198 -4.77 28.81 -15.37
CA ARG A 198 -4.70 30.24 -15.02
C ARG A 198 -3.46 30.60 -14.23
N ARG A 199 -3.03 29.71 -13.33
CA ARG A 199 -1.96 29.97 -12.36
C ARG A 199 -0.94 28.82 -12.28
N PRO A 200 -0.23 28.53 -13.38
CA PRO A 200 0.61 27.33 -13.47
C PRO A 200 1.82 27.34 -12.53
N LYS A 201 2.31 28.52 -12.14
CA LYS A 201 3.49 28.64 -11.27
C LYS A 201 3.20 28.33 -9.80
N THR A 202 1.97 28.58 -9.34
CA THR A 202 1.61 28.54 -7.91
C THR A 202 0.64 27.42 -7.57
N VAL A 203 -0.23 27.06 -8.51
CA VAL A 203 -1.34 26.13 -8.30
C VAL A 203 -1.16 24.90 -9.18
N MET A 204 -1.51 23.74 -8.63
CA MET A 204 -1.59 22.46 -9.31
C MET A 204 -3.01 21.91 -9.18
N ASP A 205 -3.50 21.33 -10.26
CA ASP A 205 -4.75 20.58 -10.30
C ASP A 205 -4.41 19.10 -10.33
N LEU A 206 -5.14 18.33 -9.53
CA LEU A 206 -4.97 16.90 -9.36
C LEU A 206 -6.31 16.24 -9.60
N LYS A 207 -6.32 15.26 -10.51
CA LYS A 207 -7.48 14.40 -10.74
C LYS A 207 -7.11 12.99 -10.35
N LEU A 208 -7.83 12.44 -9.39
CA LEU A 208 -7.64 11.10 -8.86
C LEU A 208 -8.95 10.32 -9.00
N SER A 209 -8.89 9.20 -9.71
CA SER A 209 -10.05 8.35 -9.96
C SER A 209 -9.75 6.94 -9.46
N ILE A 210 -10.58 6.46 -8.53
CA ILE A 210 -10.45 5.17 -7.86
C ILE A 210 -11.67 4.33 -8.18
N SER A 211 -11.46 3.10 -8.65
CA SER A 211 -12.50 2.12 -8.94
C SER A 211 -12.42 1.00 -7.92
N ILE A 212 -13.45 0.87 -7.10
CA ILE A 212 -13.62 -0.23 -6.15
C ILE A 212 -14.54 -1.26 -6.81
N LEU A 213 -14.12 -2.52 -6.84
CA LEU A 213 -14.88 -3.58 -7.48
C LEU A 213 -16.10 -3.99 -6.66
N ASP A 214 -17.15 -4.45 -7.34
CA ASP A 214 -18.35 -4.97 -6.66
C ASP A 214 -18.07 -6.14 -5.71
N SER A 215 -17.07 -6.97 -6.02
CA SER A 215 -16.61 -8.06 -5.16
C SER A 215 -15.95 -7.60 -3.86
N GLU A 216 -15.39 -6.39 -3.84
CA GLU A 216 -14.64 -5.84 -2.71
C GLU A 216 -15.52 -5.06 -1.75
N LEU A 217 -16.71 -4.64 -2.19
CA LEU A 217 -17.64 -3.87 -1.39
C LEU A 217 -18.15 -4.68 -0.19
N ILE A 218 -18.05 -4.11 1.01
CA ILE A 218 -18.58 -4.74 2.24
C ILE A 218 -20.09 -5.00 2.11
N SER A 219 -20.79 -4.02 1.55
CA SER A 219 -22.22 -4.08 1.26
C SER A 219 -22.43 -3.96 -0.24
N PRO A 220 -23.10 -4.93 -0.90
CA PRO A 220 -23.37 -4.81 -2.32
C PRO A 220 -24.26 -3.60 -2.59
N ILE A 221 -24.01 -2.94 -3.71
CA ILE A 221 -24.81 -1.83 -4.20
C ILE A 221 -25.64 -2.36 -5.35
N TYR A 222 -26.95 -2.11 -5.28
CA TYR A 222 -27.87 -2.48 -6.36
C TYR A 222 -28.33 -1.23 -7.09
N HIS A 223 -28.37 -1.32 -8.42
CA HIS A 223 -29.01 -0.28 -9.21
C HIS A 223 -30.53 -0.24 -8.93
N TYR A 224 -31.14 0.94 -9.08
CA TYR A 224 -32.55 1.12 -8.74
C TYR A 224 -33.48 0.23 -9.60
N GLN A 225 -33.12 0.02 -10.86
CA GLN A 225 -33.92 -0.73 -11.84
C GLN A 225 -33.78 -2.26 -11.71
N VAL A 226 -32.93 -2.77 -10.80
CA VAL A 226 -32.73 -4.22 -10.66
C VAL A 226 -34.05 -4.90 -10.25
N PRO A 227 -34.45 -5.96 -10.98
CA PRO A 227 -35.69 -6.66 -10.68
C PRO A 227 -35.63 -7.28 -9.29
N VAL A 228 -36.76 -7.23 -8.60
CA VAL A 228 -36.90 -7.77 -7.24
C VAL A 228 -36.50 -9.24 -7.17
N ALA A 229 -36.77 -10.00 -8.23
CA ALA A 229 -36.39 -11.40 -8.34
C ALA A 229 -34.88 -11.64 -8.14
N SER A 230 -34.02 -10.78 -8.70
CA SER A 230 -32.56 -10.92 -8.54
C SER A 230 -32.13 -10.65 -7.10
N LEU A 231 -32.72 -9.63 -6.47
CA LEU A 231 -32.45 -9.30 -5.07
C LEU A 231 -32.83 -10.44 -4.12
N ILE A 232 -33.97 -11.09 -4.37
CA ILE A 232 -34.43 -12.22 -3.56
C ILE A 232 -33.49 -13.42 -3.73
N ARG A 233 -33.06 -13.73 -4.96
CA ARG A 233 -32.08 -14.81 -5.20
C ARG A 233 -30.79 -14.56 -4.43
N ASP A 234 -30.27 -13.34 -4.46
CA ASP A 234 -29.05 -12.97 -3.73
C ASP A 234 -29.20 -13.09 -2.21
N VAL A 235 -30.33 -12.64 -1.67
CA VAL A 235 -30.62 -12.73 -0.22
C VAL A 235 -30.74 -14.19 0.22
N VAL A 236 -31.41 -15.02 -0.57
CA VAL A 236 -31.54 -16.46 -0.32
C VAL A 236 -30.18 -17.15 -0.40
N ALA A 237 -29.37 -16.85 -1.41
CA ALA A 237 -28.02 -17.37 -1.55
C ALA A 237 -27.15 -17.01 -0.33
N LYS A 238 -27.19 -15.76 0.14
CA LYS A 238 -26.47 -15.33 1.35
C LYS A 238 -26.94 -16.07 2.60
N ASN A 239 -28.23 -16.29 2.75
CA ASN A 239 -28.76 -17.03 3.88
C ASN A 239 -28.30 -18.50 3.84
N ILE A 240 -28.30 -19.12 2.65
CA ILE A 240 -27.78 -20.48 2.45
C ILE A 240 -26.29 -20.53 2.82
N HIS A 241 -25.47 -19.60 2.31
CA HIS A 241 -24.05 -19.54 2.69
C HIS A 241 -23.85 -19.35 4.20
N GLY A 242 -24.63 -18.49 4.85
CA GLY A 242 -24.56 -18.30 6.30
C GLY A 242 -24.96 -19.55 7.10
N LEU A 243 -25.96 -20.30 6.64
CA LEU A 243 -26.33 -21.59 7.24
C LEU A 243 -25.23 -22.64 7.06
N ILE A 244 -24.59 -22.68 5.90
CA ILE A 244 -23.45 -23.56 5.62
C ILE A 244 -22.28 -23.22 6.57
N ASP A 245 -21.94 -21.94 6.71
CA ASP A 245 -20.86 -21.50 7.61
C ASP A 245 -21.15 -21.87 9.07
N LEU A 246 -22.39 -21.69 9.54
CA LEU A 246 -22.80 -22.12 10.90
C LEU A 246 -22.77 -23.65 11.08
N GLU A 247 -23.14 -24.42 10.06
CA GLU A 247 -23.06 -25.88 10.10
C GLU A 247 -21.59 -26.33 10.18
N ILE A 248 -20.68 -25.65 9.48
CA ILE A 248 -19.24 -25.91 9.52
C ILE A 248 -18.64 -25.52 10.86
N GLU A 249 -19.02 -24.38 11.44
CA GLU A 249 -18.57 -24.01 12.78
C GLU A 249 -18.99 -25.06 13.81
N LYS A 250 -20.20 -25.62 13.68
CA LYS A 250 -20.65 -26.74 14.53
C LYS A 250 -19.83 -28.01 14.29
N VAL A 251 -19.55 -28.37 13.05
CA VAL A 251 -18.71 -29.54 12.71
C VAL A 251 -17.28 -29.35 13.23
N ASN A 252 -16.71 -28.16 13.10
CA ASN A 252 -15.39 -27.83 13.62
C ASN A 252 -15.37 -27.86 15.15
N GLY A 253 -16.42 -27.33 15.80
CA GLY A 253 -16.61 -27.41 17.25
C GLY A 253 -16.68 -28.86 17.74
N GLN A 254 -17.45 -29.72 17.07
CA GLN A 254 -17.53 -31.15 17.38
C GLN A 254 -16.18 -31.86 17.24
N ARG A 255 -15.39 -31.56 16.20
CA ARG A 255 -14.03 -32.13 16.06
C ARG A 255 -13.10 -31.71 17.20
N ILE A 256 -13.17 -30.45 17.62
CA ILE A 256 -12.38 -29.93 18.74
C ILE A 256 -12.82 -30.61 20.06
N ASP A 257 -14.13 -30.76 20.28
CA ASP A 257 -14.69 -31.44 21.45
C ASP A 257 -14.32 -32.93 21.49
N GLU A 258 -14.18 -33.57 20.32
CA GLU A 258 -13.66 -34.94 20.16
C GLU A 258 -12.14 -35.04 20.31
N GLY A 259 -11.44 -33.92 20.55
CA GLY A 259 -9.99 -33.86 20.73
C GLY A 259 -9.18 -33.96 19.43
N GLN A 260 -9.83 -33.81 18.28
CA GLN A 260 -9.17 -33.77 16.97
C GLN A 260 -8.69 -32.35 16.65
N ALA A 261 -7.73 -32.26 15.72
CA ALA A 261 -7.23 -30.97 15.26
C ALA A 261 -8.35 -30.17 14.56
N ALA A 262 -8.34 -28.85 14.75
CA ALA A 262 -9.24 -27.94 14.05
C ALA A 262 -9.08 -28.10 12.53
N MET A 263 -10.18 -27.95 11.78
CA MET A 263 -10.15 -28.12 10.34
C MET A 263 -9.20 -27.13 9.66
N SER A 264 -8.37 -27.66 8.75
CA SER A 264 -7.59 -26.86 7.80
C SER A 264 -8.51 -26.10 6.85
N ASP A 265 -8.06 -24.97 6.29
CA ASP A 265 -8.87 -24.15 5.39
C ASP A 265 -9.27 -24.91 4.10
N GLN A 266 -8.43 -25.83 3.63
CA GLN A 266 -8.79 -26.75 2.53
C GLN A 266 -9.89 -27.73 2.93
N ASP A 267 -9.83 -28.29 4.15
CA ASP A 267 -10.86 -29.21 4.65
C ASP A 267 -12.21 -28.50 4.86
N LYS A 268 -12.18 -27.24 5.32
CA LYS A 268 -13.37 -26.40 5.41
C LYS A 268 -14.02 -26.22 4.05
N ILE A 269 -13.25 -26.01 2.97
CA ILE A 269 -13.79 -25.90 1.61
C ILE A 269 -14.43 -27.23 1.16
N PHE A 270 -13.80 -28.37 1.43
CA PHE A 270 -14.40 -29.67 1.08
C PHE A 270 -15.68 -29.99 1.87
N GLU A 271 -15.73 -29.63 3.16
CA GLU A 271 -16.96 -29.72 3.97
C GLU A 271 -18.03 -28.73 3.44
N LYS A 272 -17.65 -27.50 3.04
CA LYS A 272 -18.56 -26.56 2.36
C LYS A 272 -19.23 -27.20 1.16
N PHE A 273 -18.46 -27.86 0.28
CA PHE A 273 -19.01 -28.52 -0.90
C PHE A 273 -19.97 -29.66 -0.55
N LYS A 274 -19.65 -30.50 0.44
CA LYS A 274 -20.53 -31.61 0.87
C LYS A 274 -21.83 -31.10 1.49
N VAL A 275 -21.77 -30.00 2.23
CA VAL A 275 -22.95 -29.40 2.86
C VAL A 275 -23.77 -28.65 1.82
N LEU A 276 -23.15 -27.96 0.87
CA LEU A 276 -23.81 -27.27 -0.24
C LEU A 276 -24.66 -28.22 -1.09
N ASP A 277 -24.17 -29.43 -1.34
CA ASP A 277 -24.87 -30.47 -2.11
C ASP A 277 -26.24 -30.84 -1.48
N LYS A 278 -26.36 -30.72 -0.15
CA LYS A 278 -27.65 -30.91 0.55
C LYS A 278 -28.67 -29.80 0.26
N TYR A 279 -28.21 -28.61 -0.12
CA TYR A 279 -29.04 -27.42 -0.35
C TYR A 279 -29.23 -27.10 -1.84
N VAL A 280 -28.41 -27.69 -2.73
CA VAL A 280 -28.43 -27.48 -4.19
C VAL A 280 -28.45 -28.85 -4.89
N SER A 281 -29.56 -29.57 -4.79
CA SER A 281 -29.77 -30.78 -5.60
C SER A 281 -30.41 -30.43 -6.94
N ASP A 282 -29.77 -30.88 -8.03
CA ASP A 282 -30.27 -30.76 -9.40
C ASP A 282 -31.27 -31.88 -9.78
N GLU A 283 -31.45 -32.90 -8.92
CA GLU A 283 -32.30 -34.05 -9.20
C GLU A 283 -33.64 -34.00 -8.44
N ASP A 284 -33.68 -33.39 -7.26
CA ASP A 284 -34.89 -33.29 -6.45
C ASP A 284 -35.49 -31.88 -6.51
N GLU A 285 -36.58 -31.73 -7.27
CA GLU A 285 -37.36 -30.48 -7.32
C GLU A 285 -37.77 -30.00 -5.92
N GLU A 286 -38.05 -30.91 -4.97
CA GLU A 286 -38.54 -30.58 -3.62
C GLU A 286 -37.52 -29.80 -2.75
N ILE A 287 -36.22 -30.08 -2.90
CA ILE A 287 -35.17 -29.44 -2.07
C ILE A 287 -34.92 -28.00 -2.53
N ARG A 288 -35.02 -27.73 -3.84
CA ARG A 288 -34.94 -26.38 -4.39
C ARG A 288 -36.07 -25.45 -3.92
N TYR A 289 -37.18 -25.99 -3.44
CA TYR A 289 -38.36 -25.23 -3.00
C TYR A 289 -38.53 -25.13 -1.47
N GLN A 290 -37.53 -25.56 -0.69
CA GLN A 290 -37.63 -25.53 0.79
C GLN A 290 -37.61 -24.09 1.35
N PHE A 291 -36.97 -23.15 0.64
CA PHE A 291 -36.81 -21.75 1.07
C PHE A 291 -37.73 -20.76 0.34
N VAL A 292 -38.05 -21.03 -0.94
CA VAL A 292 -38.92 -20.16 -1.75
C VAL A 292 -39.84 -21.01 -2.61
N ALA A 293 -41.16 -20.83 -2.46
CA ALA A 293 -42.14 -21.55 -3.27
C ALA A 293 -42.04 -21.18 -4.76
N LYS A 294 -42.19 -22.14 -5.68
CA LYS A 294 -42.20 -21.89 -7.14
C LYS A 294 -43.18 -20.79 -7.57
N ARG A 295 -44.39 -20.79 -6.99
CA ARG A 295 -45.42 -19.74 -7.18
C ARG A 295 -44.95 -18.35 -6.74
N PHE A 296 -44.00 -18.27 -5.80
CA PHE A 296 -43.45 -17.03 -5.29
C PHE A 296 -42.40 -16.45 -6.24
N LEU A 297 -41.49 -17.27 -6.78
CA LEU A 297 -40.53 -16.81 -7.80
C LEU A 297 -41.25 -16.43 -9.11
N GLU A 298 -42.18 -17.27 -9.57
CA GLU A 298 -42.97 -17.00 -10.79
C GLU A 298 -43.87 -15.75 -10.65
N ALA A 299 -44.36 -15.44 -9.44
CA ALA A 299 -45.16 -14.23 -9.21
C ALA A 299 -44.30 -12.95 -9.12
N VAL A 300 -43.01 -13.08 -8.79
CA VAL A 300 -42.05 -11.98 -8.63
C VAL A 300 -41.23 -11.72 -9.91
N GLU A 301 -41.16 -12.71 -10.80
CA GLU A 301 -40.52 -12.58 -12.10
C GLU A 301 -41.26 -11.54 -12.96
N GLY A 302 -40.56 -10.45 -13.32
CA GLY A 302 -41.13 -9.31 -14.05
C GLY A 302 -41.47 -8.07 -13.21
N ILE A 303 -41.29 -8.09 -11.88
CA ILE A 303 -41.51 -6.90 -11.03
C ILE A 303 -40.27 -5.99 -11.07
N GLY A 304 -40.44 -4.81 -11.66
CA GLY A 304 -39.46 -3.72 -11.65
C GLY A 304 -39.39 -2.96 -10.32
N ALA A 305 -38.96 -1.71 -10.36
CA ALA A 305 -38.94 -0.85 -9.17
C ALA A 305 -40.33 -0.33 -8.78
N GLU A 306 -41.22 -0.18 -9.76
CA GLU A 306 -42.59 0.27 -9.62
C GLU A 306 -43.54 -0.78 -10.23
N ILE A 307 -44.69 -0.97 -9.61
CA ILE A 307 -45.76 -1.83 -10.12
C ILE A 307 -46.62 -0.95 -11.04
N ASP A 308 -46.83 -1.35 -12.28
CA ASP A 308 -47.78 -0.68 -13.17
C ASP A 308 -49.21 -0.93 -12.66
N ASP A 309 -50.06 0.10 -12.59
CA ASP A 309 -51.42 0.07 -11.98
C ASP A 309 -52.34 -1.01 -12.60
N ARG A 310 -51.94 -1.58 -13.74
CA ARG A 310 -52.69 -2.58 -14.51
C ARG A 310 -52.44 -4.03 -14.05
N ASP A 311 -51.36 -4.29 -13.31
CA ASP A 311 -50.95 -5.63 -12.86
C ASP A 311 -51.28 -5.87 -11.38
N TYR A 312 -52.52 -5.59 -10.99
CA TYR A 312 -53.01 -5.70 -9.61
C TYR A 312 -53.03 -7.17 -9.15
N ASP A 313 -52.26 -7.48 -8.11
CA ASP A 313 -52.19 -8.81 -7.50
C ASP A 313 -53.31 -8.98 -6.46
N ALA A 314 -54.28 -9.87 -6.75
CA ALA A 314 -55.43 -10.14 -5.88
C ALA A 314 -55.05 -10.70 -4.49
N LEU A 315 -53.82 -11.23 -4.31
CA LEU A 315 -53.32 -11.75 -3.04
C LEU A 315 -52.43 -10.74 -2.28
N GLY A 316 -52.10 -9.59 -2.87
CA GLY A 316 -51.23 -8.58 -2.27
C GLY A 316 -49.81 -9.06 -1.94
N ILE A 317 -49.39 -10.20 -2.51
CA ILE A 317 -48.07 -10.79 -2.27
C ILE A 317 -47.00 -9.87 -2.85
N ARG A 318 -47.26 -9.34 -4.06
CA ARG A 318 -46.35 -8.37 -4.71
C ARG A 318 -46.13 -7.12 -3.87
N GLU A 319 -47.20 -6.44 -3.47
CA GLU A 319 -47.10 -5.23 -2.62
C GLU A 319 -46.42 -5.49 -1.28
N ASN A 320 -46.70 -6.62 -0.65
CA ASN A 320 -46.10 -6.96 0.64
C ASN A 320 -44.59 -7.22 0.49
N ILE A 321 -44.14 -7.82 -0.60
CA ILE A 321 -42.72 -8.02 -0.88
C ILE A 321 -42.03 -6.68 -1.14
N THR A 322 -42.61 -5.80 -1.96
CA THR A 322 -42.05 -4.46 -2.19
C THR A 322 -41.95 -3.70 -0.87
N LYS A 323 -43.01 -3.74 -0.04
CA LYS A 323 -43.01 -3.15 1.30
C LYS A 323 -41.93 -3.75 2.20
N ILE A 324 -41.68 -5.06 2.17
CA ILE A 324 -40.61 -5.69 2.96
C ILE A 324 -39.23 -5.22 2.47
N ILE A 325 -39.01 -5.16 1.15
CA ILE A 325 -37.74 -4.73 0.55
C ILE A 325 -37.48 -3.25 0.84
N ASP A 326 -38.51 -2.41 0.75
CA ASP A 326 -38.45 -0.98 1.05
C ASP A 326 -38.25 -0.75 2.55
N ASN A 327 -38.95 -1.49 3.41
CA ASN A 327 -38.77 -1.44 4.87
C ASN A 327 -37.36 -1.85 5.29
N GLN A 328 -36.80 -2.90 4.67
CA GLN A 328 -35.41 -3.29 4.90
C GLN A 328 -34.39 -2.43 4.14
N ASN A 329 -34.88 -1.51 3.29
CA ASN A 329 -34.10 -0.59 2.48
C ASN A 329 -32.94 -1.27 1.73
N LEU A 330 -33.13 -2.53 1.31
CA LEU A 330 -32.07 -3.39 0.79
C LEU A 330 -31.42 -2.80 -0.47
N ARG A 331 -32.23 -2.11 -1.30
CA ARG A 331 -31.77 -1.43 -2.52
C ARG A 331 -30.79 -0.30 -2.21
N ASN A 332 -31.09 0.56 -1.23
CA ASN A 332 -30.30 1.77 -0.98
C ASN A 332 -29.24 1.58 0.11
N ARG A 333 -29.31 0.50 0.90
CA ARG A 333 -28.43 0.28 2.06
C ARG A 333 -26.96 0.39 1.68
N GLY A 334 -26.51 -0.32 0.63
CA GLY A 334 -25.10 -0.31 0.23
C GLY A 334 -24.59 1.09 -0.15
N PHE A 335 -25.34 1.78 -1.01
CA PHE A 335 -24.96 3.13 -1.45
C PHE A 335 -25.03 4.15 -0.31
N ASN A 336 -26.03 4.06 0.55
CA ASN A 336 -26.14 4.93 1.73
C ASN A 336 -25.01 4.68 2.72
N THR A 337 -24.55 3.44 2.90
CA THR A 337 -23.37 3.14 3.73
C THR A 337 -22.13 3.84 3.17
N ALA A 338 -21.90 3.78 1.85
CA ALA A 338 -20.77 4.44 1.22
C ALA A 338 -20.87 5.98 1.34
N VAL A 339 -22.05 6.56 1.12
CA VAL A 339 -22.26 8.01 1.29
C VAL A 339 -22.08 8.44 2.75
N ASN A 340 -22.64 7.70 3.70
CA ASN A 340 -22.48 8.02 5.13
C ASN A 340 -21.03 7.86 5.60
N ALA A 341 -20.30 6.87 5.05
CA ALA A 341 -18.88 6.70 5.32
C ALA A 341 -18.09 7.92 4.83
N ILE A 342 -18.27 8.35 3.57
CA ILE A 342 -17.51 9.49 3.05
C ILE A 342 -17.84 10.79 3.77
N THR A 343 -19.12 11.07 4.07
CA THR A 343 -19.50 12.27 4.82
C THR A 343 -19.00 12.23 6.26
N GLY A 344 -19.10 11.08 6.92
CA GLY A 344 -18.62 10.92 8.29
C GLY A 344 -17.10 11.10 8.40
N ILE A 345 -16.34 10.63 7.42
CA ILE A 345 -14.88 10.79 7.36
C ILE A 345 -14.51 12.25 7.06
N LEU A 346 -15.21 12.91 6.14
CA LEU A 346 -14.99 14.33 5.85
C LEU A 346 -15.20 15.20 7.11
N ASP A 347 -16.27 14.93 7.86
CA ASP A 347 -16.58 15.60 9.12
C ASP A 347 -15.49 15.34 10.19
N ASN A 348 -15.04 14.09 10.33
CA ASN A 348 -13.96 13.71 11.27
C ASN A 348 -12.61 14.34 10.90
N SER A 349 -12.28 14.37 9.61
CA SER A 349 -11.04 14.93 9.05
C SER A 349 -11.02 16.47 9.05
N ARG A 350 -12.10 17.12 9.50
CA ARG A 350 -12.32 18.58 9.44
C ARG A 350 -12.23 19.16 8.03
N MET A 351 -12.48 18.34 7.00
CA MET A 351 -12.64 18.80 5.64
C MET A 351 -14.12 19.16 5.46
N GLY A 352 -14.46 20.43 5.71
CA GLY A 352 -15.82 20.91 5.52
C GLY A 352 -16.24 20.85 4.05
N TYR A 353 -17.52 20.67 3.80
CA TYR A 353 -18.15 20.81 2.49
C TYR A 353 -19.38 21.70 2.62
N GLN A 354 -19.58 22.60 1.65
CA GLN A 354 -20.74 23.49 1.60
C GLN A 354 -21.89 22.86 0.82
N PHE A 355 -21.57 22.02 -0.17
CA PHE A 355 -22.54 21.51 -1.12
C PHE A 355 -22.51 19.99 -1.20
N ILE A 356 -23.68 19.37 -1.07
CA ILE A 356 -23.88 17.94 -1.24
C ILE A 356 -25.17 17.67 -2.01
N GLU A 357 -25.05 16.94 -3.11
CA GLU A 357 -26.17 16.44 -3.89
C GLU A 357 -26.10 14.93 -3.97
N ASN A 358 -27.18 14.26 -3.55
CA ASN A 358 -27.26 12.80 -3.56
C ASN A 358 -28.42 12.34 -4.46
N TYR A 359 -28.08 11.90 -5.67
CA TYR A 359 -28.98 11.28 -6.62
C TYR A 359 -29.12 9.78 -6.34
N LYS A 360 -30.01 9.44 -5.40
CA LYS A 360 -30.24 8.05 -4.97
C LYS A 360 -30.62 7.10 -6.11
N ASN A 361 -31.40 7.57 -7.08
CA ASN A 361 -31.86 6.75 -8.22
C ASN A 361 -30.73 6.50 -9.23
N ALA A 362 -29.92 7.52 -9.52
CA ALA A 362 -28.77 7.42 -10.40
C ALA A 362 -27.55 6.77 -9.72
N ARG A 363 -27.59 6.59 -8.40
CA ARG A 363 -26.45 6.14 -7.57
C ARG A 363 -25.23 7.04 -7.75
N GLU A 364 -25.48 8.34 -7.70
CA GLU A 364 -24.46 9.38 -7.86
C GLU A 364 -24.54 10.35 -6.68
N CYS A 365 -23.40 10.62 -6.04
CA CYS A 365 -23.27 11.60 -4.98
C CYS A 365 -22.15 12.57 -5.34
N LEU A 366 -22.46 13.86 -5.28
CA LEU A 366 -21.55 14.95 -5.59
C LEU A 366 -21.36 15.79 -4.33
N ILE A 367 -20.11 15.88 -3.89
CA ILE A 367 -19.70 16.64 -2.70
C ILE A 367 -18.70 17.69 -3.17
N ARG A 368 -18.94 18.95 -2.84
CA ARG A 368 -18.03 20.06 -3.16
C ARG A 368 -17.75 20.89 -1.93
N GLU A 369 -16.50 21.33 -1.79
CA GLU A 369 -16.13 22.23 -0.71
C GLU A 369 -16.90 23.55 -0.78
N TYR A 370 -17.07 24.08 -1.99
CA TYR A 370 -17.78 25.34 -2.26
C TYR A 370 -19.00 25.08 -3.15
N GLU A 371 -20.04 25.89 -2.96
CA GLU A 371 -21.26 25.85 -3.78
C GLU A 371 -21.06 26.48 -5.18
N ASP A 372 -20.19 27.49 -5.26
CA ASP A 372 -19.93 28.22 -6.51
C ASP A 372 -19.21 27.35 -7.55
N GLU A 373 -19.67 27.40 -8.81
CA GLU A 373 -19.04 26.70 -9.94
C GLU A 373 -17.97 27.54 -10.66
N ASP A 374 -17.96 28.86 -10.41
CA ASP A 374 -17.06 29.80 -11.06
C ASP A 374 -15.62 29.63 -10.57
N GLU A 375 -14.81 28.90 -11.32
CA GLU A 375 -13.36 28.69 -11.06
C GLU A 375 -12.55 29.97 -10.82
N SER A 376 -13.06 31.13 -11.23
CA SER A 376 -12.36 32.42 -11.10
C SER A 376 -12.52 33.06 -9.73
N ARG A 377 -13.61 32.72 -9.03
CA ARG A 377 -13.95 33.21 -7.69
C ARG A 377 -13.56 32.21 -6.62
N LEU A 378 -13.38 30.95 -7.01
CA LEU A 378 -12.98 29.89 -6.10
C LEU A 378 -11.55 30.08 -5.54
N PRO A 379 -11.32 29.70 -4.28
CA PRO A 379 -10.00 29.67 -3.68
C PRO A 379 -9.00 28.76 -4.43
N ASP A 380 -7.71 29.04 -4.22
CA ASP A 380 -6.58 28.27 -4.78
C ASP A 380 -6.36 26.89 -4.10
N GLU A 381 -7.12 26.61 -3.04
CA GLU A 381 -7.20 25.30 -2.37
C GLU A 381 -8.67 24.90 -2.33
N ARG A 382 -9.02 23.80 -3.01
CA ARG A 382 -10.38 23.25 -3.03
C ARG A 382 -10.40 21.78 -3.42
N TYR A 383 -11.52 21.11 -3.15
CA TYR A 383 -11.78 19.78 -3.67
C TYR A 383 -13.24 19.59 -4.10
N ALA A 384 -13.45 18.68 -5.04
CA ALA A 384 -14.74 18.14 -5.44
C ALA A 384 -14.63 16.61 -5.52
N ILE A 385 -15.62 15.92 -4.98
CA ILE A 385 -15.71 14.47 -4.95
C ILE A 385 -17.01 14.07 -5.67
N ARG A 386 -16.88 13.15 -6.61
CA ARG A 386 -17.99 12.51 -7.31
C ARG A 386 -17.91 11.01 -7.06
N LEU A 387 -18.90 10.49 -6.36
CA LEU A 387 -19.07 9.07 -6.10
C LEU A 387 -20.19 8.54 -7.01
N ALA A 388 -19.88 7.62 -7.91
CA ALA A 388 -20.83 7.04 -8.86
C ALA A 388 -20.72 5.51 -8.88
N TYR A 389 -21.84 4.82 -8.90
CA TYR A 389 -21.88 3.37 -9.10
C TYR A 389 -22.20 3.04 -10.56
N TYR A 390 -21.40 2.18 -11.19
CA TYR A 390 -21.61 1.75 -12.57
C TYR A 390 -21.85 0.25 -12.66
N ASP A 391 -22.93 -0.11 -13.34
CA ASP A 391 -23.23 -1.49 -13.74
C ASP A 391 -22.57 -1.82 -15.10
N GLN A 392 -22.44 -3.11 -15.41
CA GLN A 392 -21.86 -3.61 -16.65
C GLN A 392 -22.59 -3.05 -17.89
N GLU A 393 -23.92 -2.97 -17.89
CA GLU A 393 -24.68 -2.40 -19.01
C GLU A 393 -24.37 -0.91 -19.23
N GLN A 394 -24.26 -0.15 -18.14
CA GLN A 394 -23.91 1.26 -18.19
C GLN A 394 -22.49 1.46 -18.71
N LEU A 395 -21.53 0.65 -18.25
CA LEU A 395 -20.15 0.69 -18.73
C LEU A 395 -20.06 0.38 -20.23
N LEU A 396 -20.83 -0.58 -20.73
CA LEU A 396 -20.88 -0.86 -22.17
C LEU A 396 -21.39 0.34 -22.96
N SER A 397 -22.44 1.01 -22.48
CA SER A 397 -22.96 2.23 -23.11
C SER A 397 -21.94 3.37 -23.10
N LEU A 398 -21.21 3.56 -21.99
CA LEU A 398 -20.17 4.58 -21.84
C LEU A 398 -18.97 4.30 -22.75
N ARG A 399 -18.57 3.02 -22.88
CA ARG A 399 -17.51 2.58 -23.79
C ARG A 399 -17.87 2.89 -25.25
N ALA A 400 -19.11 2.60 -25.66
CA ALA A 400 -19.59 2.94 -27.00
C ALA A 400 -19.63 4.45 -27.25
N ALA A 401 -20.11 5.24 -26.27
CA ALA A 401 -20.12 6.68 -26.35
C ALA A 401 -18.70 7.27 -26.46
N HIS A 402 -17.76 6.75 -25.68
CA HIS A 402 -16.36 7.18 -25.69
C HIS A 402 -15.69 6.90 -27.04
N LEU A 403 -15.90 5.72 -27.64
CA LEU A 403 -15.39 5.42 -28.98
C LEU A 403 -15.92 6.41 -30.02
N LYS A 404 -17.23 6.69 -30.00
CA LYS A 404 -17.85 7.66 -30.90
C LYS A 404 -17.28 9.07 -30.71
N GLN A 405 -17.06 9.50 -29.48
CA GLN A 405 -16.44 10.79 -29.17
C GLN A 405 -15.02 10.89 -29.72
N VAL A 406 -14.20 9.85 -29.59
CA VAL A 406 -12.84 9.83 -30.16
C VAL A 406 -12.86 9.94 -31.68
N GLU A 407 -13.78 9.22 -32.34
CA GLU A 407 -13.92 9.27 -33.80
C GLU A 407 -14.40 10.64 -34.30
N GLU A 408 -15.37 11.24 -33.62
CA GLU A 408 -15.85 12.60 -33.95
C GLU A 408 -14.76 13.64 -33.72
N LEU A 409 -14.00 13.54 -32.62
CA LEU A 409 -12.89 14.44 -32.32
C LEU A 409 -11.78 14.32 -33.36
N ASP A 410 -11.37 13.11 -33.75
CA ASP A 410 -10.36 12.92 -34.81
C ASP A 410 -10.86 13.49 -36.14
N ARG A 411 -12.15 13.34 -36.48
CA ARG A 411 -12.74 13.94 -37.68
C ARG A 411 -12.69 15.47 -37.65
N GLU A 412 -13.04 16.11 -36.53
CA GLU A 412 -12.97 17.56 -36.40
C GLU A 412 -11.53 18.09 -36.45
N VAL A 413 -10.57 17.38 -35.86
CA VAL A 413 -9.15 17.74 -35.92
C VAL A 413 -8.60 17.57 -37.33
N LYS A 414 -8.98 16.51 -38.06
CA LYS A 414 -8.64 16.33 -39.48
C LYS A 414 -9.20 17.45 -40.35
N HIS A 415 -10.44 17.85 -40.12
CA HIS A 415 -11.02 18.98 -40.85
C HIS A 415 -10.25 20.30 -40.60
N LEU A 416 -9.81 20.56 -39.36
CA LEU A 416 -8.96 21.71 -39.07
C LEU A 416 -7.58 21.59 -39.75
N TRP A 417 -7.00 20.39 -39.74
CA TRP A 417 -5.73 20.11 -40.42
C TRP A 417 -5.82 20.41 -41.92
N ASP A 418 -6.86 19.94 -42.60
CA ASP A 418 -7.08 20.16 -44.04
C ASP A 418 -7.21 21.64 -44.37
N VAL A 419 -7.90 22.42 -43.52
CA VAL A 419 -8.01 23.88 -43.69
C VAL A 419 -6.64 24.55 -43.50
N CYS A 420 -5.88 24.17 -42.48
CA CYS A 420 -4.53 24.71 -42.25
C CYS A 420 -3.57 24.36 -43.39
N GLU A 421 -3.67 23.14 -43.92
CA GLU A 421 -2.89 22.68 -45.06
C GLU A 421 -3.31 23.38 -46.36
N GLY A 422 -4.61 23.60 -46.58
CA GLY A 422 -5.12 24.38 -47.70
C GLY A 422 -4.63 25.83 -47.69
N ILE A 423 -4.67 26.48 -46.51
CA ILE A 423 -4.11 27.82 -46.31
C ILE A 423 -2.61 27.82 -46.60
N TYR A 424 -1.87 26.86 -46.05
CA TYR A 424 -0.44 26.71 -46.28
C TYR A 424 -0.09 26.55 -47.77
N LYS A 425 -0.79 25.66 -48.49
CA LYS A 425 -0.61 25.45 -49.94
C LYS A 425 -0.96 26.69 -50.75
N SER A 426 -2.00 27.43 -50.37
CA SER A 426 -2.41 28.66 -51.05
C SER A 426 -1.38 29.79 -50.90
N ASP A 427 -0.87 30.01 -49.69
CA ASP A 427 0.18 31.00 -49.41
C ASP A 427 1.47 30.62 -50.12
N ARG A 428 1.80 29.33 -50.10
CA ARG A 428 2.95 28.78 -50.81
C ARG A 428 2.85 28.99 -52.33
N SER A 429 1.71 28.71 -52.95
CA SER A 429 1.49 28.99 -54.38
C SER A 429 1.61 30.49 -54.69
N THR A 430 1.28 31.35 -53.73
CA THR A 430 1.33 32.81 -53.89
C THR A 430 2.75 33.35 -53.75
N LYS A 431 3.54 32.82 -52.80
CA LYS A 431 4.91 33.26 -52.49
C LYS A 431 6.00 32.52 -53.27
N GLY A 432 5.70 31.34 -53.82
CA GLY A 432 6.59 30.62 -54.74
C GLY A 432 7.82 29.96 -54.10
N TYR A 433 7.75 29.53 -52.83
CA TYR A 433 8.82 28.77 -52.18
C TYR A 433 8.58 27.24 -52.27
N ASP A 434 9.66 26.45 -52.30
CA ASP A 434 9.62 25.00 -52.43
C ASP A 434 9.91 24.30 -51.09
N ASP A 435 8.99 23.44 -50.65
CA ASP A 435 9.18 22.55 -49.50
C ASP A 435 9.70 21.18 -49.93
N TRP A 436 10.18 20.37 -48.98
CA TRP A 436 10.67 19.01 -49.22
C TRP A 436 9.69 18.15 -50.02
N GLU A 437 8.38 18.19 -49.74
CA GLU A 437 7.39 17.42 -50.49
C GLU A 437 7.41 17.78 -51.98
N THR A 438 7.44 19.06 -52.34
CA THR A 438 7.47 19.44 -53.76
C THR A 438 8.84 19.37 -54.37
N LEU A 439 9.90 19.55 -53.59
CA LEU A 439 11.26 19.28 -54.06
C LEU A 439 11.40 17.79 -54.38
N SER A 440 10.90 16.92 -53.52
CA SER A 440 10.91 15.47 -53.73
C SER A 440 10.02 15.09 -54.91
N GLU A 441 8.82 15.64 -55.05
CA GLU A 441 7.98 15.44 -56.24
C GLU A 441 8.71 15.91 -57.50
N LYS A 442 9.26 17.14 -57.53
CA LYS A 442 10.00 17.67 -58.68
C LYS A 442 11.22 16.82 -59.04
N MET A 443 11.97 16.34 -58.04
CA MET A 443 13.17 15.54 -58.24
C MET A 443 12.85 14.09 -58.63
N LEU A 444 11.83 13.48 -58.02
CA LEU A 444 11.38 12.12 -58.32
C LEU A 444 10.61 12.05 -59.65
N SER A 445 9.78 13.06 -59.96
CA SER A 445 9.12 13.19 -61.27
C SER A 445 10.11 13.57 -62.37
N GLY A 446 11.17 14.31 -62.03
CA GLY A 446 12.25 14.68 -62.95
C GLY A 446 13.22 13.54 -63.25
N ALA A 447 13.35 12.54 -62.37
CA ALA A 447 14.23 11.39 -62.55
C ALA A 447 13.71 10.36 -63.59
N VAL A 448 12.47 10.49 -64.09
CA VAL A 448 11.92 9.62 -65.15
C VAL A 448 12.07 10.25 -66.55
N ALA A 449 12.58 11.48 -66.67
CA ALA A 449 12.81 12.11 -67.97
C ALA A 449 14.29 12.01 -68.41
N GLU A 450 14.71 10.83 -68.87
CA GLU A 450 15.89 10.74 -69.73
C GLU A 450 15.64 11.49 -71.06
N PRO A 451 16.63 12.24 -71.59
CA PRO A 451 16.44 13.07 -72.76
C PRO A 451 16.50 12.22 -74.04
N GLN A 452 15.35 11.75 -74.53
CA GLN A 452 15.30 11.21 -75.89
C GLN A 452 15.32 12.35 -76.91
N GLY A 453 16.41 12.37 -77.67
CA GLY A 453 16.69 13.34 -78.71
C GLY A 453 15.62 13.42 -79.80
N GLN A 454 15.45 14.66 -80.28
CA GLN A 454 15.03 15.05 -81.62
C GLN A 454 14.40 13.96 -82.51
N LYS A 455 13.07 14.01 -82.69
CA LYS A 455 12.47 13.82 -84.02
C LYS A 455 11.29 14.79 -84.22
N LYS A 456 11.45 15.64 -85.24
CA LYS A 456 10.41 16.50 -85.82
C LYS A 456 9.31 15.65 -86.46
N GLY A 457 8.06 16.03 -86.20
CA GLY A 457 6.96 15.91 -87.17
C GLY A 457 5.85 14.91 -86.85
N LYS A 458 4.73 15.40 -86.28
CA LYS A 458 3.33 15.31 -86.75
C LYS A 458 2.38 15.86 -85.66
N GLY A 459 1.21 16.34 -86.10
CA GLY A 459 0.28 17.21 -85.36
C GLY A 459 -0.44 16.61 -84.14
N PRO A 460 -1.37 17.38 -83.54
CA PRO A 460 -1.69 17.33 -82.12
C PRO A 460 -2.58 16.13 -81.78
N GLN A 461 -2.01 15.16 -81.06
CA GLN A 461 -2.79 14.25 -80.23
C GLN A 461 -2.71 14.75 -78.80
N GLN A 462 -3.88 15.04 -78.23
CA GLN A 462 -4.03 15.22 -76.79
C GLN A 462 -3.41 14.00 -76.09
N PRO A 463 -2.44 14.16 -75.19
CA PRO A 463 -2.06 13.06 -74.33
C PRO A 463 -3.24 12.77 -73.40
N GLU A 464 -3.76 11.56 -73.49
CA GLU A 464 -4.64 10.96 -72.48
C GLU A 464 -4.03 11.16 -71.09
N PRO A 465 -4.83 11.43 -70.04
CA PRO A 465 -4.31 11.60 -68.70
C PRO A 465 -3.62 10.30 -68.30
N VAL A 466 -2.31 10.39 -68.04
CA VAL A 466 -1.52 9.30 -67.46
C VAL A 466 -2.28 8.84 -66.22
N ALA A 467 -2.69 7.57 -66.24
CA ALA A 467 -3.41 6.92 -65.17
C ALA A 467 -2.80 7.29 -63.82
N GLU A 468 -3.62 7.83 -62.93
CA GLU A 468 -3.28 8.10 -61.55
C GLU A 468 -2.61 6.86 -60.99
N ALA A 469 -1.30 6.93 -60.71
CA ALA A 469 -0.62 5.91 -59.95
C ALA A 469 -1.44 5.69 -58.67
N PRO A 470 -1.74 4.45 -58.25
CA PRO A 470 -2.43 4.22 -57.00
C PRO A 470 -1.62 4.95 -55.94
N LYS A 471 -2.23 5.94 -55.28
CA LYS A 471 -1.65 6.61 -54.13
C LYS A 471 -1.42 5.50 -53.10
N VAL A 472 -0.21 4.96 -53.07
CA VAL A 472 0.22 4.09 -51.98
C VAL A 472 0.19 5.01 -50.79
N GLU A 473 -0.87 4.90 -49.97
CA GLU A 473 -0.99 5.68 -48.75
C GLU A 473 0.31 5.50 -47.98
N SER A 474 1.05 6.59 -47.80
CA SER A 474 2.27 6.57 -47.02
C SER A 474 1.87 6.09 -45.63
N LYS A 475 2.24 4.86 -45.29
CA LYS A 475 1.95 4.27 -43.96
C LYS A 475 2.66 5.05 -42.84
N TRP A 476 3.59 5.92 -43.21
CA TRP A 476 4.32 6.79 -42.31
C TRP A 476 3.74 8.20 -42.33
N ASN A 477 3.24 8.64 -41.17
CA ASN A 477 2.97 10.03 -40.87
C ASN A 477 4.14 10.55 -40.01
N GLU A 478 4.69 11.72 -40.31
CA GLU A 478 5.79 12.35 -39.53
C GLU A 478 5.45 12.62 -38.05
N ILE A 479 4.21 12.33 -37.66
CA ILE A 479 3.61 12.63 -36.36
C ILE A 479 3.74 11.45 -35.39
N SER A 480 3.65 10.20 -35.87
CA SER A 480 3.64 9.02 -35.00
C SER A 480 4.18 7.79 -35.71
N PHE A 481 4.91 6.96 -34.96
CA PHE A 481 5.37 5.66 -35.41
C PHE A 481 4.19 4.71 -35.70
N ILE A 482 4.39 3.77 -36.63
CA ILE A 482 3.41 2.75 -36.99
C ILE A 482 3.15 1.86 -35.76
N SER A 483 1.87 1.77 -35.35
CA SER A 483 1.47 0.89 -34.26
C SER A 483 1.58 -0.59 -34.66
N PRO A 484 1.92 -1.48 -33.71
CA PRO A 484 1.82 -2.93 -33.93
C PRO A 484 0.37 -3.34 -34.18
N GLU A 485 0.16 -4.50 -34.81
CA GLU A 485 -1.18 -5.06 -34.99
C GLU A 485 -1.84 -5.32 -33.63
N ASN A 486 -3.14 -5.03 -33.53
CA ASN A 486 -3.88 -5.19 -32.29
C ASN A 486 -3.93 -6.66 -31.89
N THR A 487 -3.70 -6.95 -30.60
CA THR A 487 -3.96 -8.29 -30.07
C THR A 487 -5.46 -8.48 -29.81
N VAL A 488 -5.92 -9.73 -29.68
CA VAL A 488 -7.33 -10.05 -29.33
C VAL A 488 -7.76 -9.41 -28.00
N VAL A 489 -6.79 -9.16 -27.10
CA VAL A 489 -7.04 -8.46 -25.82
C VAL A 489 -7.20 -6.96 -26.05
N ASP A 490 -6.36 -6.36 -26.88
CA ASP A 490 -6.45 -4.93 -27.24
C ASP A 490 -7.72 -4.60 -28.02
N GLU A 491 -8.22 -5.54 -28.84
CA GLU A 491 -9.50 -5.38 -29.54
C GLU A 491 -10.69 -5.29 -28.56
N LYS A 492 -10.63 -6.03 -27.45
CA LYS A 492 -11.68 -6.00 -26.42
C LYS A 492 -11.53 -4.79 -25.48
N ASN A 493 -10.30 -4.36 -25.21
CA ASN A 493 -9.98 -3.25 -24.32
C ASN A 493 -9.02 -2.25 -24.99
N PRO A 494 -9.52 -1.39 -25.89
CA PRO A 494 -8.68 -0.42 -26.57
C PRO A 494 -8.24 0.71 -25.61
N THR A 495 -6.93 0.85 -25.43
CA THR A 495 -6.33 1.95 -24.64
C THR A 495 -6.35 3.28 -25.40
N LEU A 496 -6.43 3.24 -26.73
CA LEU A 496 -6.51 4.39 -27.66
C LEU A 496 -5.35 5.41 -27.55
N GLU A 497 -4.31 5.11 -26.76
CA GLU A 497 -3.21 6.05 -26.50
C GLU A 497 -2.48 6.46 -27.77
N HIS A 498 -2.24 5.53 -28.69
CA HIS A 498 -1.60 5.84 -29.97
C HIS A 498 -2.40 6.85 -30.80
N LYS A 499 -3.71 6.64 -30.93
CA LYS A 499 -4.59 7.57 -31.66
C LYS A 499 -4.62 8.95 -30.98
N LEU A 500 -4.70 8.98 -29.65
CA LEU A 500 -4.68 10.22 -28.90
C LEU A 500 -3.34 10.96 -29.04
N ASN A 501 -2.21 10.25 -29.03
CA ASN A 501 -0.89 10.83 -29.22
C ASN A 501 -0.71 11.37 -30.64
N GLU A 502 -1.23 10.69 -31.67
CA GLU A 502 -1.23 11.19 -33.04
C GLU A 502 -2.02 12.51 -33.15
N VAL A 503 -3.24 12.53 -32.60
CA VAL A 503 -4.09 13.74 -32.57
C VAL A 503 -3.40 14.87 -31.80
N ALA A 504 -2.77 14.56 -30.66
CA ALA A 504 -2.02 15.52 -29.86
C ALA A 504 -0.84 16.11 -30.63
N GLY A 505 -0.13 15.30 -31.42
CA GLY A 505 1.01 15.71 -32.25
C GLY A 505 0.62 16.62 -33.42
N ARG A 506 -0.64 16.59 -33.88
CA ARG A 506 -1.12 17.50 -34.95
C ARG A 506 -1.24 18.96 -34.50
N PHE A 507 -1.62 19.23 -33.25
CA PHE A 507 -1.77 20.59 -32.72
C PHE A 507 -0.53 21.48 -32.84
N PRO A 508 0.67 21.07 -32.37
CA PRO A 508 1.87 21.89 -32.49
C PRO A 508 2.26 22.12 -33.96
N LEU A 509 2.10 21.13 -34.84
CA LEU A 509 2.41 21.27 -36.27
C LEU A 509 1.45 22.24 -36.98
N MET A 510 0.16 22.20 -36.66
CA MET A 510 -0.80 23.18 -37.18
C MET A 510 -0.43 24.59 -36.71
N ALA A 511 -0.04 24.75 -35.44
CA ALA A 511 0.38 26.05 -34.92
C ALA A 511 1.65 26.55 -35.63
N GLU A 512 2.64 25.69 -35.88
CA GLU A 512 3.86 26.05 -36.60
C GLU A 512 3.57 26.46 -38.06
N LYS A 513 2.70 25.73 -38.76
CA LYS A 513 2.25 26.09 -40.12
C LYS A 513 1.57 27.46 -40.13
N MET A 514 0.72 27.76 -39.15
CA MET A 514 0.06 29.06 -39.04
C MET A 514 1.05 30.21 -38.80
N VAL A 515 2.07 30.00 -37.95
CA VAL A 515 3.14 30.98 -37.72
C VAL A 515 3.95 31.21 -39.00
N LYS A 516 4.27 30.16 -39.76
CA LYS A 516 4.98 30.27 -41.06
C LYS A 516 4.19 31.04 -42.11
N VAL A 517 2.88 30.84 -42.22
CA VAL A 517 2.05 31.55 -43.22
C VAL A 517 1.89 33.03 -42.87
N PHE A 518 1.44 33.32 -41.66
CA PHE A 518 0.97 34.67 -41.29
C PHE A 518 2.04 35.52 -40.57
N HIS A 519 3.17 34.95 -40.14
CA HIS A 519 4.22 35.66 -39.40
C HIS A 519 3.64 36.49 -38.23
N ASP A 520 3.87 37.80 -38.18
CA ASP A 520 3.31 38.74 -37.18
C ASP A 520 2.05 39.48 -37.68
N GLN A 521 1.52 39.13 -38.85
CA GLN A 521 0.34 39.80 -39.41
C GLN A 521 -0.94 39.33 -38.71
N ASN A 522 -1.75 40.30 -38.30
CA ASN A 522 -3.08 40.08 -37.72
C ASN A 522 -4.13 40.06 -38.83
N ASP A 523 -4.20 38.95 -39.55
CA ASP A 523 -5.25 38.69 -40.54
C ASP A 523 -6.53 38.14 -39.84
N GLU A 524 -7.70 38.46 -40.38
CA GLU A 524 -8.99 37.96 -39.87
C GLU A 524 -9.06 36.43 -39.96
N VAL A 525 -8.55 35.86 -41.05
CA VAL A 525 -8.49 34.41 -41.27
C VAL A 525 -7.66 33.72 -40.19
N ARG A 526 -6.54 34.31 -39.81
CA ARG A 526 -5.67 33.80 -38.73
C ARG A 526 -6.40 33.75 -37.40
N GLN A 527 -7.14 34.81 -37.04
CA GLN A 527 -7.86 34.85 -35.76
C GLN A 527 -8.94 33.76 -35.67
N VAL A 528 -9.66 33.50 -36.76
CA VAL A 528 -10.70 32.45 -36.80
C VAL A 528 -10.08 31.07 -36.63
N VAL A 529 -9.01 30.78 -37.37
CA VAL A 529 -8.33 29.47 -37.32
C VAL A 529 -7.66 29.26 -35.96
N GLU A 530 -6.96 30.27 -35.42
CA GLU A 530 -6.35 30.17 -34.09
C GLU A 530 -7.40 30.00 -32.97
N LYS A 531 -8.54 30.70 -33.07
CA LYS A 531 -9.63 30.53 -32.10
C LYS A 531 -10.17 29.10 -32.14
N ARG A 532 -10.37 28.52 -33.33
CA ARG A 532 -10.81 27.13 -33.48
C ARG A 532 -9.76 26.13 -33.00
N LEU A 533 -8.48 26.38 -33.30
CA LEU A 533 -7.36 25.56 -32.83
C LEU A 533 -7.28 25.54 -31.31
N ARG A 534 -7.36 26.71 -30.64
CA ARG A 534 -7.38 26.79 -29.17
C ARG A 534 -8.60 26.10 -28.58
N PHE A 535 -9.77 26.27 -29.17
CA PHE A 535 -11.00 25.58 -28.73
C PHE A 535 -10.85 24.06 -28.81
N LEU A 536 -10.43 23.52 -29.96
CA LEU A 536 -10.24 22.08 -30.13
C LEU A 536 -9.13 21.53 -29.24
N LYS A 537 -8.04 22.29 -29.04
CA LYS A 537 -6.99 21.91 -28.10
C LYS A 537 -7.52 21.82 -26.66
N ASN A 538 -8.28 22.79 -26.20
CA ASN A 538 -8.85 22.78 -24.86
C ASN A 538 -9.84 21.61 -24.67
N GLN A 539 -10.73 21.39 -25.65
CA GLN A 539 -11.66 20.25 -25.64
C GLN A 539 -10.93 18.91 -25.67
N PHE A 540 -9.85 18.79 -26.45
CA PHE A 540 -9.02 17.60 -26.45
C PHE A 540 -8.31 17.38 -25.11
N GLU A 541 -7.83 18.43 -24.47
CA GLU A 541 -7.24 18.34 -23.13
C GLU A 541 -8.25 17.97 -22.05
N GLU A 542 -9.48 18.47 -22.13
CA GLU A 542 -10.61 18.07 -21.27
C GLU A 542 -10.96 16.60 -21.49
N PHE A 543 -11.09 16.17 -22.74
CA PHE A 543 -11.36 14.78 -23.10
C PHE A 543 -10.25 13.84 -22.59
N ARG A 544 -8.98 14.22 -22.80
CA ARG A 544 -7.82 13.48 -22.28
C ARG A 544 -7.82 13.40 -20.76
N ASN A 545 -8.44 14.36 -20.05
CA ASN A 545 -8.58 14.31 -18.60
C ASN A 545 -9.67 13.35 -18.14
N GLN A 546 -10.69 13.08 -18.95
CA GLN A 546 -11.72 12.11 -18.61
C GLN A 546 -11.14 10.70 -18.48
N ILE A 547 -11.77 9.87 -17.66
CA ILE A 547 -11.35 8.50 -17.42
C ILE A 547 -11.75 7.68 -18.62
N ASN A 548 -10.86 6.79 -19.08
CA ASN A 548 -11.21 5.84 -20.13
C ASN A 548 -12.18 4.78 -19.55
N PRO A 549 -13.43 4.65 -20.04
CA PRO A 549 -14.40 3.67 -19.54
C PRO A 549 -13.96 2.21 -19.73
N PHE A 550 -12.98 1.94 -20.59
CA PHE A 550 -12.40 0.60 -20.77
C PHE A 550 -11.51 0.17 -19.60
N HIS A 551 -10.98 1.12 -18.82
CA HIS A 551 -10.15 0.82 -17.64
C HIS A 551 -10.99 0.62 -16.37
N ILE A 552 -12.31 0.84 -16.45
CA ILE A 552 -13.24 0.73 -15.34
C ILE A 552 -13.93 -0.64 -15.40
N GLN A 553 -14.04 -1.29 -14.25
CA GLN A 553 -14.84 -2.50 -14.04
C GLN A 553 -16.12 -2.14 -13.27
N PRO A 554 -17.18 -2.98 -13.31
CA PRO A 554 -18.40 -2.77 -12.55
C PRO A 554 -18.10 -2.59 -11.06
N GLY A 555 -18.63 -1.53 -10.48
CA GLY A 555 -18.11 -1.05 -9.22
C GLY A 555 -18.52 0.35 -8.80
N LEU A 556 -17.98 0.74 -7.67
CA LEU A 556 -18.05 2.09 -7.14
C LEU A 556 -16.85 2.91 -7.63
N LEU A 557 -17.12 3.92 -8.45
CA LEU A 557 -16.12 4.89 -8.89
C LEU A 557 -16.14 6.12 -7.98
N LEU A 558 -14.97 6.46 -7.45
CA LEU A 558 -14.70 7.68 -6.70
C LEU A 558 -13.78 8.57 -7.55
N ASP A 559 -14.33 9.63 -8.14
CA ASP A 559 -13.59 10.65 -8.89
C ASP A 559 -13.40 11.88 -8.01
N ILE A 560 -12.15 12.30 -7.82
CA ILE A 560 -11.77 13.40 -6.93
C ILE A 560 -10.96 14.40 -7.72
N ASP A 561 -11.47 15.61 -7.83
CA ASP A 561 -10.78 16.76 -8.40
C ASP A 561 -10.29 17.65 -7.25
N ILE A 562 -8.97 17.80 -7.12
CA ILE A 562 -8.32 18.60 -6.07
C ILE A 562 -7.52 19.71 -6.73
N THR A 563 -7.75 20.95 -6.31
CA THR A 563 -6.87 22.07 -6.63
C THR A 563 -6.08 22.43 -5.38
N SER A 564 -4.77 22.52 -5.50
CA SER A 564 -3.88 22.78 -4.36
C SER A 564 -2.75 23.74 -4.73
N ILE A 565 -2.28 24.50 -3.76
CA ILE A 565 -1.06 25.31 -3.89
C ILE A 565 0.16 24.39 -3.84
N LYS A 566 1.04 24.49 -4.84
CA LYS A 566 2.23 23.62 -5.01
C LYS A 566 3.15 23.58 -3.77
N LYS A 567 3.25 24.70 -3.04
CA LYS A 567 4.10 24.82 -1.83
C LYS A 567 3.46 24.26 -0.56
N LYS A 568 2.13 24.35 -0.41
CA LYS A 568 1.43 24.02 0.85
C LYS A 568 0.93 22.58 0.86
N GLN A 569 0.34 22.13 -0.25
CA GLN A 569 -0.18 20.76 -0.41
C GLN A 569 -1.09 20.28 0.75
N THR A 570 -1.78 21.21 1.40
CA THR A 570 -2.61 20.97 2.60
C THR A 570 -3.85 20.16 2.27
N THR A 571 -4.63 20.61 1.28
CA THR A 571 -5.81 19.87 0.80
C THR A 571 -5.44 18.48 0.28
N MET A 572 -4.33 18.38 -0.45
CA MET A 572 -3.79 17.13 -0.97
C MET A 572 -3.50 16.11 0.15
N LYS A 573 -2.78 16.52 1.21
CA LYS A 573 -2.41 15.65 2.34
C LYS A 573 -3.63 15.23 3.16
N ASN A 574 -4.56 16.15 3.42
CA ASN A 574 -5.78 15.85 4.15
C ASN A 574 -6.66 14.87 3.35
N MET A 575 -6.75 15.05 2.03
CA MET A 575 -7.54 14.15 1.17
C MET A 575 -6.95 12.75 1.11
N SER A 576 -5.62 12.60 1.12
CA SER A 576 -4.97 11.27 1.22
C SER A 576 -5.43 10.50 2.47
N ASN A 577 -5.52 11.18 3.62
CA ASN A 577 -6.03 10.55 4.84
C ASN A 577 -7.50 10.14 4.70
N VAL A 578 -8.34 11.01 4.13
CA VAL A 578 -9.77 10.74 3.88
C VAL A 578 -9.95 9.52 2.97
N ILE A 579 -9.18 9.43 1.88
CA ILE A 579 -9.27 8.32 0.93
C ILE A 579 -8.88 7.00 1.60
N ASN A 580 -7.80 6.97 2.37
CA ASN A 580 -7.35 5.75 3.03
C ASN A 580 -8.38 5.25 4.07
N GLU A 581 -8.98 6.16 4.85
CA GLU A 581 -10.04 5.81 5.79
C GLU A 581 -11.32 5.36 5.06
N PHE A 582 -11.66 6.00 3.94
CA PHE A 582 -12.82 5.65 3.13
C PHE A 582 -12.68 4.26 2.53
N LEU A 583 -11.51 3.96 1.95
CA LEU A 583 -11.23 2.63 1.39
C LEU A 583 -11.33 1.56 2.47
N TYR A 584 -10.75 1.79 3.66
CA TYR A 584 -10.88 0.85 4.78
C TYR A 584 -12.33 0.65 5.26
N SER A 585 -13.16 1.69 5.17
CA SER A 585 -14.56 1.64 5.60
C SER A 585 -15.48 0.96 4.58
N VAL A 586 -15.12 0.91 3.31
CA VAL A 586 -16.00 0.47 2.21
C VAL A 586 -15.52 -0.82 1.55
N SER A 587 -14.21 -1.02 1.47
CA SER A 587 -13.62 -2.25 0.93
C SER A 587 -13.21 -3.22 2.05
N LYS A 588 -13.42 -4.52 1.81
CA LYS A 588 -12.91 -5.58 2.69
C LYS A 588 -11.39 -5.78 2.57
N GLY A 589 -10.72 -5.05 1.67
CA GLY A 589 -9.38 -5.37 1.19
C GLY A 589 -9.39 -6.55 0.22
N PHE A 590 -8.34 -6.68 -0.60
CA PHE A 590 -8.16 -7.83 -1.46
C PHE A 590 -7.60 -8.98 -0.62
N THR A 591 -8.44 -9.94 -0.22
CA THR A 591 -8.01 -11.18 0.40
C THR A 591 -7.73 -12.20 -0.68
N ASP A 592 -6.50 -12.25 -1.17
CA ASP A 592 -6.07 -13.28 -2.12
C ASP A 592 -5.89 -14.60 -1.36
N GLU A 593 -7.00 -15.32 -1.11
CA GLU A 593 -6.97 -16.65 -0.46
C GLU A 593 -6.06 -17.63 -1.24
N ILE A 594 -5.86 -17.39 -2.54
CA ILE A 594 -5.00 -18.19 -3.41
C ILE A 594 -3.51 -17.88 -3.19
N PHE A 595 -3.15 -16.63 -2.88
CA PHE A 595 -1.75 -16.22 -2.70
C PHE A 595 -1.18 -16.59 -1.32
N LEU A 596 -2.03 -16.60 -0.29
CA LEU A 596 -1.65 -17.09 1.04
C LEU A 596 -1.29 -18.58 1.02
N GLY A 597 -2.04 -19.39 0.27
CA GLY A 597 -1.75 -20.83 0.12
C GLY A 597 -0.49 -21.14 -0.69
N PHE A 598 -0.10 -20.28 -1.65
CA PHE A 598 1.11 -20.45 -2.44
C PHE A 598 2.40 -20.14 -1.65
N ASN A 599 2.39 -19.09 -0.82
CA ASN A 599 3.54 -18.75 0.01
C ASN A 599 3.86 -19.84 1.06
N GLU A 600 2.84 -20.49 1.64
CA GLU A 600 3.06 -21.62 2.55
C GLU A 600 3.64 -22.86 1.84
N GLN A 601 3.27 -23.11 0.58
CA GLN A 601 3.83 -24.23 -0.20
C GLN A 601 5.29 -24.01 -0.63
N ASP A 602 5.69 -22.77 -0.94
CA ASP A 602 7.07 -22.43 -1.29
C ASP A 602 8.01 -22.48 -0.07
N ASP A 603 7.52 -22.15 1.12
CA ASP A 603 8.30 -22.28 2.37
C ASP A 603 8.44 -23.76 2.81
N ILE A 604 7.43 -24.60 2.58
CA ILE A 604 7.51 -26.05 2.85
C ILE A 604 8.45 -26.76 1.87
N THR A 605 8.45 -26.36 0.59
CA THR A 605 9.36 -26.97 -0.41
C THR A 605 10.81 -26.55 -0.19
N ARG A 606 11.09 -25.28 0.14
CA ARG A 606 12.45 -24.83 0.51
C ARG A 606 12.99 -25.47 1.78
N SER A 607 12.14 -25.70 2.79
CA SER A 607 12.56 -26.36 4.02
C SER A 607 12.81 -27.86 3.84
N GLN A 608 12.14 -28.52 2.89
CA GLN A 608 12.42 -29.91 2.52
C GLN A 608 13.70 -30.06 1.67
N GLU A 609 13.99 -29.14 0.75
CA GLU A 609 15.25 -29.17 -0.02
C GLU A 609 16.50 -28.85 0.82
N LEU A 610 16.36 -28.14 1.94
CA LEU A 610 17.45 -27.89 2.89
C LEU A 610 17.68 -29.04 3.88
N ALA A 611 16.76 -30.02 3.94
CA ALA A 611 16.82 -31.18 4.84
C ALA A 611 17.22 -32.49 4.13
N SER A 612 17.35 -32.45 2.80
CA SER A 612 17.93 -33.51 1.95
C SER A 612 19.35 -33.14 1.51
#